data_AF-M3BZ50-F1
#
_entry.id   AF-M3BZ50-F1
#
_cell.length_a   1.000
_cell.length_b   1.000
_cell.length_c   1.000
_cell.angle_alpha   90.00
_cell.angle_beta   90.00
_cell.angle_gamma   90.00
#
_symmetry.space_group_name_H-M   'P 1'
#
loop_
_entity.id
_entity.type
_entity.pdbx_description
1 polymer ?
#
loop_
_entity_poly.entity_id
_entity_poly.type
_entity_poly.pdbx_seq_one_letter_code
_entity_poly.pdbx_strand_id
1 'polypeptide(L)' 'MESLPEPGGAEACRYLRERGVETVEIFHDTSDVFHRSSGATRRPGPDPERRTYRSYAVFNDPDGNEWVLQEVPAES' A
#
# COMPACT_ATOMS: atom_id res chain seq x y z
N MET A 1 -1.18 -14.00 23.31
CA MET A 1 -1.79 -13.65 22.01
C MET A 1 -0.93 -12.54 21.44
N GLU A 2 0.10 -12.90 20.69
CA GLU A 2 0.96 -11.92 20.01
C GLU A 2 0.13 -11.28 18.90
N SER A 3 0.09 -9.95 18.88
CA SER A 3 -0.45 -9.21 17.75
C SER A 3 0.35 -9.62 16.52
N LEU A 4 -0.34 -10.00 15.44
CA LEU A 4 0.33 -10.11 14.14
C LEU A 4 1.02 -8.77 13.85
N PRO A 5 2.21 -8.78 13.24
CA PRO A 5 2.86 -7.54 12.83
C PRO A 5 1.90 -6.77 11.92
N GLU A 6 1.78 -5.47 12.17
CA GLU A 6 1.03 -4.56 11.30
C GLU A 6 1.52 -4.74 9.85
N PRO A 7 0.64 -4.64 8.84
CA PRO A 7 1.07 -4.65 7.46
C PRO A 7 2.14 -3.60 7.20
N GLY A 8 3.21 -3.96 6.47
CA GLY A 8 4.31 -3.04 6.20
C GLY A 8 3.83 -1.77 5.51
N GLY A 9 2.82 -1.89 4.64
CA GLY A 9 2.13 -0.72 4.06
C GLY A 9 1.43 0.19 5.09
N ALA A 10 0.87 -0.37 6.17
CA ALA A 10 0.22 0.41 7.24
C ALA A 10 1.23 1.16 8.11
N GLU A 11 2.34 0.50 8.45
CA GLU A 11 3.45 1.12 9.15
C GLU A 11 4.05 2.27 8.31
N ALA A 12 4.28 2.04 7.01
CA ALA A 12 4.78 3.06 6.09
C ALA A 12 3.84 4.27 6.00
N CYS A 13 2.54 4.06 5.81
CA CYS A 13 1.58 5.16 5.76
C CYS A 13 1.52 5.95 7.06
N ARG A 14 1.59 5.27 8.21
CA ARG A 14 1.66 5.95 9.51
C ARG A 14 2.92 6.82 9.62
N TYR A 15 4.08 6.25 9.30
CA TYR A 15 5.36 6.96 9.34
C TYR A 15 5.37 8.24 8.49
N LEU A 16 4.75 8.18 7.30
CA LEU A 16 4.62 9.30 6.39
C LEU A 16 3.66 10.38 6.92
N ARG A 17 2.49 9.98 7.44
CA ARG A 17 1.52 10.92 8.05
C ARG A 17 2.11 11.66 9.24
N GLU A 18 2.90 10.98 10.07
CA GLU A 18 3.63 11.59 11.20
C GLU A 18 4.64 12.67 10.76
N ARG A 19 5.00 12.73 9.47
CA ARG A 19 5.91 13.72 8.86
C ARG A 19 5.19 14.76 8.00
N GLY A 20 3.86 14.79 8.03
CA GLY A 20 3.06 15.75 7.28
C GLY A 20 2.85 15.39 5.81
N VAL A 21 3.14 14.15 5.41
CA VAL A 21 2.85 13.64 4.07
C VAL A 21 1.42 13.11 4.04
N GLU A 22 0.62 13.58 3.08
CA GLU A 22 -0.73 13.09 2.89
C GLU A 22 -0.68 11.71 2.22
N THR A 23 -1.11 10.67 2.92
CA THR A 23 -1.21 9.33 2.35
C THR A 23 -2.68 8.96 2.14
N VAL A 24 -3.02 8.39 1.00
CA VAL A 24 -4.32 7.74 0.82
C VAL A 24 -4.34 6.35 1.46
N GLU A 25 -5.52 5.73 1.46
CA GLU A 25 -5.72 4.38 2.00
C GLU A 25 -4.89 3.33 1.26
N ILE A 26 -4.51 2.27 1.98
CA ILE A 26 -3.88 1.08 1.40
C ILE A 26 -4.93 0.37 0.56
N PHE A 27 -4.53 -0.15 -0.59
CA PHE A 27 -5.39 -0.96 -1.43
C PHE A 27 -4.64 -2.12 -2.04
N HIS A 28 -5.38 -3.13 -2.49
CA HIS A 28 -4.87 -4.20 -3.33
C HIS A 28 -5.60 -4.21 -4.66
N ASP A 29 -4.92 -4.76 -5.67
CA ASP A 29 -5.50 -4.94 -6.99
C ASP A 29 -6.14 -6.32 -7.11
N THR A 30 -7.39 -6.36 -7.60
CA THR A 30 -8.10 -7.62 -7.85
C THR A 30 -8.01 -8.09 -9.30
N SER A 31 -7.27 -7.40 -10.17
CA SER A 31 -7.09 -7.79 -11.56
C SER A 31 -5.88 -8.71 -11.72
N ASP A 32 -5.96 -9.66 -12.64
CA ASP A 32 -4.78 -10.43 -13.05
C ASP A 32 -3.89 -9.67 -14.06
N VAL A 33 -4.28 -8.44 -14.42
CA VAL A 33 -3.56 -7.61 -15.38
C VAL A 33 -2.52 -6.77 -14.62
N PHE A 34 -1.29 -7.29 -14.64
CA PHE A 34 -0.10 -6.56 -14.22
C PHE A 34 -0.08 -5.15 -14.83
N HIS A 35 0.17 -4.15 -13.99
CA HIS A 35 0.60 -2.77 -14.28
C HIS A 35 -0.38 -1.62 -14.10
N ARG A 36 -1.71 -1.79 -14.08
CA ARG A 36 -2.61 -0.64 -13.86
C ARG A 36 -3.89 -0.98 -13.13
N SER A 37 -3.84 -0.86 -11.80
CA SER A 37 -5.03 -0.72 -10.97
C SER A 37 -5.76 0.58 -11.33
N SER A 38 -6.58 0.54 -12.37
CA SER A 38 -7.61 1.55 -12.59
C SER A 38 -8.65 1.44 -11.47
N GLY A 39 -9.36 2.53 -11.16
CA GLY A 39 -10.21 2.61 -9.96
C GLY A 39 -11.26 1.50 -9.79
N ALA A 40 -11.59 0.75 -10.86
CA ALA A 40 -12.52 -0.37 -10.81
C ALA A 40 -11.97 -1.63 -10.11
N THR A 41 -10.64 -1.78 -10.00
CA THR A 41 -9.99 -3.00 -9.47
C THR A 41 -9.28 -2.78 -8.14
N ARG A 42 -9.30 -1.55 -7.60
CA ARG A 42 -8.74 -1.23 -6.27
C ARG A 42 -9.74 -1.60 -5.18
N ARG A 43 -9.30 -2.43 -4.23
CA ARG A 43 -10.05 -2.74 -3.02
C ARG A 43 -9.31 -2.23 -1.79
N PRO A 44 -10.00 -1.67 -0.80
CA PRO A 44 -9.35 -1.16 0.40
C PRO A 44 -8.68 -2.30 1.18
N GLY A 45 -7.55 -1.97 1.80
CA GLY A 45 -6.72 -2.90 2.57
C GLY A 45 -5.66 -3.63 1.75
N PRO A 46 -4.69 -4.27 2.42
CA PRO A 46 -3.65 -5.07 1.77
C PRO A 46 -4.23 -6.30 1.07
N ASP A 47 -3.45 -6.94 0.18
CA ASP A 47 -3.84 -8.20 -0.45
C ASP A 47 -4.05 -9.26 0.65
N PRO A 48 -5.23 -9.90 0.75
CA PRO A 48 -5.52 -10.85 1.83
C PRO A 48 -4.56 -12.04 1.86
N GLU A 49 -4.04 -12.43 0.69
CA GLU A 49 -3.06 -13.50 0.51
C GLU A 49 -1.61 -13.02 0.65
N ARG A 50 -1.39 -11.71 0.87
CA ARG A 50 -0.06 -11.07 1.01
C ARG A 50 0.90 -11.43 -0.12
N ARG A 51 0.39 -11.56 -1.34
CA ARG A 51 1.19 -11.92 -2.50
C ARG A 51 2.11 -10.75 -2.90
N THR A 52 3.27 -11.10 -3.43
CA THR A 52 4.26 -10.14 -3.93
C THR A 52 3.66 -9.22 -4.96
N TYR A 53 3.90 -7.91 -4.82
CA TYR A 53 3.43 -6.89 -5.77
C TYR A 53 1.91 -6.77 -5.87
N ARG A 54 1.15 -7.14 -4.82
CA ARG A 54 -0.33 -7.06 -4.81
C ARG A 54 -0.92 -6.02 -3.84
N SER A 55 -0.18 -5.55 -2.85
CA SER A 55 -0.61 -4.42 -1.99
C SER A 55 0.08 -3.13 -2.41
N TYR A 56 -0.64 -2.01 -2.30
CA TYR A 56 -0.20 -0.69 -2.71
C TYR A 56 -0.63 0.38 -1.70
N ALA A 57 0.11 1.49 -1.67
CA ALA A 57 -0.31 2.73 -1.04
C ALA A 57 0.06 3.90 -1.96
N VAL A 58 -0.77 4.94 -2.01
CA VAL A 58 -0.46 6.18 -2.73
C VAL A 58 -0.30 7.31 -1.72
N PHE A 59 0.58 8.27 -2.01
CA PHE A 59 0.72 9.47 -1.19
C PHE A 59 1.21 10.65 -2.03
N ASN A 60 0.92 11.86 -1.56
CA ASN A 60 1.39 13.09 -2.17
C ASN A 60 2.48 13.70 -1.29
N ASP A 61 3.63 14.02 -1.88
CA ASP A 61 4.66 14.79 -1.16
C ASP A 61 4.31 16.29 -1.14
N PRO A 62 4.94 17.09 -0.25
CA PRO A 62 4.67 18.53 -0.16
C PRO A 62 4.99 19.33 -1.43
N ASP A 63 5.78 18.78 -2.35
CA ASP A 63 6.13 19.40 -3.62
C ASP A 63 5.06 19.13 -4.70
N GLY A 64 4.05 18.32 -4.38
CA GLY A 64 2.92 17.99 -5.26
C GLY A 64 3.15 16.78 -6.15
N ASN A 65 4.16 15.95 -5.90
CA ASN A 65 4.34 14.70 -6.62
C ASN A 65 3.48 13.58 -6.01
N GLU A 66 2.87 12.77 -6.87
CA GLU A 66 2.18 11.53 -6.47
C GLU A 66 3.17 10.36 -6.51
N TRP A 67 3.22 9.60 -5.41
CA TRP A 67 4.04 8.41 -5.26
C TRP A 67 3.17 7.18 -5.04
N VAL A 68 3.59 6.05 -5.61
CA VAL A 68 3.00 4.73 -5.36
C VAL A 68 4.02 3.84 -4.68
N LEU A 69 3.70 3.34 -3.50
CA LEU A 69 4.42 2.28 -2.82
C LEU A 69 3.80 0.95 -3.20
N GLN A 70 4.64 -0.06 -3.38
CA GLN A 70 4.24 -1.43 -3.64
C GLN A 70 4.89 -2.33 -2.59
N GLU A 71 4.07 -3.14 -1.92
CA GLU A 71 4.55 -4.06 -0.89
C GLU A 71 5.20 -5.29 -1.52
N VAL A 72 6.35 -5.66 -0.98
CA VAL A 72 7.10 -6.87 -1.32
C VAL A 72 7.31 -7.63 0.00
N PRO A 73 6.91 -8.91 0.12
CA PRO A 73 7.16 -9.70 1.32
C PRO A 73 8.66 -9.76 1.61
N ALA A 74 9.03 -9.74 2.88
CA ALA A 74 10.41 -9.98 3.28
C ALA A 74 10.84 -11.36 2.77
N GLU A 75 12.01 -11.43 2.13
CA GLU A 75 12.61 -12.72 1.79
C GLU A 75 12.99 -13.44 3.08
N SER A 76 12.74 -14.76 3.12
CA SER A 76 13.03 -15.61 4.28
C SER A 76 14.51 -15.95 4.39
#